data_AF-A0A101WER3-F1
#
_entry.id   AF-A0A101WER3-F1
#
_cell.length_a   1.000
_cell.length_b   1.000
_cell.length_c   1.000
_cell.angle_alpha   90.00
_cell.angle_beta   90.00
_cell.angle_gamma   90.00
#
_symmetry.space_group_name_H-M   'P 1'
#
loop_
_entity.id
_entity.type
_entity.pdbx_description
1 polymer ?
#
loop_
_entity_poly.entity_id
_entity_poly.type
_entity_poly.pdbx_seq_one_letter_code
_entity_poly.pdbx_strand_id
1 'polypeptide(L)'
;MKRGLDDIESGNENIRVSIKDPQTRIDHGGILLGMKNDENSKQQKFYYNAKDRHSLCIGATGSGKTRTVLLQTIGTIGLSGESMILSDPKGELFQYTYPYLERLGYEVVALDFRNPLKSHCYNYLQSVIDAIDQGDIAKAISATWDITATLVGESKGERIWNDGEASVIASSIMSVVYDNKEGDKRKYQNMTNVYYFIAFMCKTINNKMPILEYVKRLPDSHPAKALLAISEVAPARTRGSFYTAALSTLRLFTDPSIYSMTCRSDFDPGDVGSKKQALFIILPDEKTTFYSLASLFVSQLYGQLVQIADQRGGRLKNRVHFNLEEFGNFVKIPDFANKLTVARSRGILFDLFIQSFAQLEEKYGREVARIIRGNCENWIYLQADDEETLKELSGKLGNYTVSSYSLSANNGRYSTPSTSQSTSLMSRPLLTIDEVRLISRPYSLITSRGHPAIMYAPDLSETHFNQMFGLGDEKHNISIRETRENRRPKRNVNIKDMELWGVWKFYTVACLQPSSAAPIRIPDEEALRFHRKYQEGFTSHQDGE
;
A
#
# COMPACT_ATOMS: atom_id res chain seq x y z
N MET A 1 14.95 28.52 14.52
CA MET A 1 15.97 27.90 13.64
C MET A 1 17.20 27.44 14.39
N LYS A 2 18.10 28.32 14.89
CA LYS A 2 19.33 27.87 15.60
C LYS A 2 19.05 26.90 16.76
N ARG A 3 18.10 27.25 17.64
CA ARG A 3 17.65 26.35 18.73
C ARG A 3 17.13 24.99 18.25
N GLY A 4 16.45 24.93 17.10
CA GLY A 4 15.98 23.64 16.55
C GLY A 4 17.11 22.81 15.97
N LEU A 5 18.11 23.45 15.38
CA LEU A 5 19.35 22.81 14.98
C LEU A 5 20.07 22.24 16.21
N ASP A 6 20.21 23.04 17.27
CA ASP A 6 20.79 22.60 18.54
C ASP A 6 19.98 21.44 19.15
N ASP A 7 18.65 21.46 19.12
CA ASP A 7 17.78 20.37 19.60
C ASP A 7 18.01 19.06 18.82
N ILE A 8 18.21 19.14 17.50
CA ILE A 8 18.48 17.98 16.64
C ILE A 8 19.91 17.46 16.86
N GLU A 9 20.89 18.36 16.99
CA GLU A 9 22.31 18.01 17.17
C GLU A 9 22.64 17.51 18.58
N SER A 10 21.91 18.01 19.60
CA SER A 10 22.06 17.63 21.01
C SER A 10 21.21 16.44 21.44
N GLY A 11 20.29 15.98 20.59
CA GLY A 11 19.53 14.76 20.82
C GLY A 11 20.45 13.56 21.07
N ASN A 12 20.06 12.67 22.00
CA ASN A 12 20.80 11.44 22.35
C ASN A 12 21.40 10.73 21.12
N GLU A 13 22.50 9.99 21.33
CA GLU A 13 23.27 9.31 20.28
C GLU A 13 22.44 8.44 19.32
N ASN A 14 21.23 8.03 19.72
CA ASN A 14 20.26 7.26 18.93
C ASN A 14 19.55 8.03 17.80
N ILE A 15 19.90 9.29 17.51
CA ILE A 15 19.28 10.16 16.47
C ILE A 15 20.29 10.53 15.37
N ARG A 16 21.57 10.11 15.52
CA ARG A 16 22.66 10.47 14.61
C ARG A 16 23.50 9.26 14.26
N VAL A 17 23.83 9.11 12.98
CA VAL A 17 24.73 8.04 12.52
C VAL A 17 25.84 8.66 11.67
N SER A 18 27.07 8.38 12.07
CA SER A 18 28.26 8.68 11.27
C SER A 18 28.57 7.45 10.44
N ILE A 19 28.26 7.50 9.15
CA ILE A 19 28.54 6.38 8.25
C ILE A 19 30.01 6.48 7.84
N LYS A 20 30.85 5.61 8.42
CA LYS A 20 32.27 5.48 8.04
C LYS A 20 32.56 4.22 7.22
N ASP A 21 31.72 3.19 7.40
CA ASP A 21 31.90 1.85 6.83
C ASP A 21 30.52 1.28 6.42
N PRO A 22 30.39 0.61 5.27
CA PRO A 22 29.20 -0.18 4.90
C PRO A 22 28.74 -1.22 5.94
N GLN A 23 29.55 -1.54 6.97
CA GLN A 23 29.15 -2.40 8.09
C GLN A 23 28.52 -1.68 9.29
N THR A 24 28.31 -0.36 9.20
CA THR A 24 27.72 0.44 10.31
C THR A 24 26.34 -0.11 10.67
N ARG A 25 26.12 -0.52 11.92
CA ARG A 25 24.80 -0.93 12.44
C ARG A 25 24.27 0.11 13.40
N ILE A 26 22.95 0.29 13.38
CA ILE A 26 22.25 1.29 14.19
C ILE A 26 21.12 0.58 14.93
N ASP A 27 20.81 0.98 16.16
CA ASP A 27 19.81 0.24 16.95
C ASP A 27 18.39 0.42 16.41
N HIS A 28 18.10 1.60 15.87
CA HIS A 28 16.80 2.01 15.40
C HIS A 28 16.94 2.84 14.13
N GLY A 29 16.08 2.58 13.14
CA GLY A 29 15.99 3.34 11.90
C GLY A 29 14.89 4.40 11.97
N GLY A 30 14.80 5.22 10.92
CA GLY A 30 13.70 6.15 10.74
C GLY A 30 13.99 7.25 9.72
N ILE A 31 13.01 8.15 9.55
CA ILE A 31 13.04 9.16 8.50
C ILE A 31 14.23 10.10 8.63
N LEU A 32 14.92 10.35 7.52
CA LEU A 32 16.02 11.30 7.46
C LEU A 32 15.51 12.73 7.63
N LEU A 33 16.11 13.48 8.56
CA LEU A 33 15.85 14.91 8.79
C LEU A 33 16.88 15.79 8.08
N GLY A 34 18.10 15.29 7.87
CA GLY A 34 19.14 15.97 7.12
C GLY A 34 20.53 15.41 7.42
N MET A 35 21.55 16.14 6.98
CA MET A 35 22.94 15.73 7.05
C MET A 35 23.83 16.92 7.45
N LYS A 36 24.99 16.63 8.04
CA LYS A 36 26.09 17.58 8.23
C LYS A 36 27.40 16.95 7.74
N ASN A 37 28.14 17.70 6.93
CA ASN A 37 29.50 17.33 6.57
C ASN A 37 30.42 17.72 7.72
N ASP A 38 31.23 16.78 8.20
CA ASP A 38 32.29 17.09 9.15
C ASP A 38 33.55 17.49 8.36
N GLU A 39 33.83 18.79 8.30
CA GLU A 39 34.93 19.38 7.53
C GLU A 39 36.31 18.80 7.91
N ASN A 40 36.46 18.31 9.15
CA ASN A 40 37.73 17.81 9.65
C ASN A 40 37.97 16.32 9.41
N SER A 41 36.91 15.52 9.17
CA SER A 41 37.03 14.05 9.20
C SER A 41 36.57 13.32 7.94
N LYS A 42 36.13 14.04 6.90
CA LYS A 42 35.45 13.48 5.69
C LYS A 42 34.23 12.61 6.04
N GLN A 43 33.71 12.71 7.26
CA GLN A 43 32.57 11.90 7.71
C GLN A 43 31.27 12.65 7.42
N GLN A 44 30.30 11.91 6.90
CA GLN A 44 28.93 12.38 6.76
C GLN A 44 28.12 11.95 7.97
N LYS A 45 27.56 12.94 8.67
CA LYS A 45 26.67 12.72 9.82
C LYS A 45 25.23 12.85 9.33
N PHE A 46 24.48 11.77 9.41
CA PHE A 46 23.06 11.74 9.08
C PHE A 46 22.24 11.90 10.35
N TYR A 47 21.27 12.80 10.32
CA TYR A 47 20.29 13.01 11.38
C TYR A 47 18.96 12.43 10.93
N TYR A 48 18.37 11.57 11.76
CA TYR A 48 17.12 10.88 11.43
C TYR A 48 16.28 10.68 12.68
N ASN A 49 14.96 10.55 12.52
CA ASN A 49 14.08 10.35 13.66
C ASN A 49 13.88 8.86 13.96
N ALA A 50 14.62 8.35 14.94
CA ALA A 50 14.51 6.98 15.41
C ALA A 50 13.28 6.70 16.31
N LYS A 51 12.49 7.71 16.69
CA LYS A 51 11.36 7.55 17.60
C LYS A 51 10.13 7.04 16.86
N ASP A 52 9.21 6.42 17.60
CA ASP A 52 7.92 5.99 17.06
C ASP A 52 7.06 7.21 16.72
N ARG A 53 7.24 7.80 15.53
CA ARG A 53 6.57 9.01 15.07
C ARG A 53 6.28 8.87 13.58
N HIS A 54 5.07 9.25 13.17
CA HIS A 54 4.75 9.37 11.76
C HIS A 54 5.34 10.66 11.20
N SER A 55 5.62 10.64 9.90
CA SER A 55 6.28 11.74 9.23
C SER A 55 5.57 12.11 7.94
N LEU A 56 5.64 13.39 7.60
CA LEU A 56 5.06 13.97 6.40
C LEU A 56 6.15 14.73 5.64
N CYS A 57 6.54 14.24 4.48
CA CYS A 57 7.46 14.92 3.57
C CYS A 57 6.68 15.62 2.47
N ILE A 58 6.85 16.93 2.36
CA ILE A 58 6.14 17.82 1.43
C ILE A 58 7.14 18.37 0.42
N GLY A 59 6.87 18.15 -0.86
CA GLY A 59 7.76 18.57 -1.93
C GLY A 59 7.06 18.58 -3.29
N ALA A 60 7.12 19.66 -4.06
CA ALA A 60 6.65 19.69 -5.44
C ALA A 60 7.35 18.64 -6.33
N THR A 61 6.84 18.40 -7.54
CA THR A 61 7.55 17.56 -8.52
C THR A 61 8.93 18.16 -8.81
N GLY A 62 9.98 17.33 -8.80
CA GLY A 62 11.37 17.80 -8.99
C GLY A 62 12.06 18.41 -7.75
N SER A 63 11.34 18.59 -6.62
CA SER A 63 11.91 19.13 -5.37
C SER A 63 12.97 18.24 -4.70
N GLY A 64 13.13 16.99 -5.16
CA GLY A 64 14.14 16.06 -4.67
C GLY A 64 13.67 15.06 -3.61
N LYS A 65 12.38 15.05 -3.20
CA LYS A 65 11.79 14.13 -2.19
C LYS A 65 12.43 12.74 -2.13
N THR A 66 12.47 12.07 -3.29
CA THR A 66 12.97 10.72 -3.43
C THR A 66 14.47 10.61 -3.15
N ARG A 67 15.27 11.52 -3.69
CA ARG A 67 16.75 11.48 -3.63
C ARG A 67 17.32 12.11 -2.36
N THR A 68 16.69 13.14 -1.82
CA THR A 68 17.19 13.88 -0.65
C THR A 68 16.70 13.30 0.67
N VAL A 69 15.55 12.62 0.69
CA VAL A 69 14.95 12.08 1.93
C VAL A 69 14.69 10.58 1.84
N LEU A 70 13.88 10.12 0.88
CA LEU A 70 13.37 8.73 0.87
C LEU A 70 14.46 7.67 0.68
N LEU A 71 15.27 7.75 -0.39
CA LEU A 71 16.33 6.77 -0.67
C LEU A 71 17.35 6.70 0.47
N GLN A 72 17.67 7.83 1.09
CA GLN A 72 18.56 7.89 2.24
C GLN A 72 17.90 7.33 3.52
N THR A 73 16.58 7.51 3.68
CA THR A 73 15.76 6.88 4.73
C THR A 73 15.74 5.36 4.59
N ILE A 74 15.63 4.83 3.36
CA ILE A 74 15.79 3.39 3.10
C ILE A 74 17.18 2.91 3.55
N GLY A 75 18.20 3.72 3.29
CA GLY A 75 19.55 3.52 3.79
C GLY A 75 19.60 3.36 5.31
N THR A 76 19.10 4.35 6.06
CA THR A 76 19.13 4.34 7.53
C THR A 76 18.32 3.19 8.12
N ILE A 77 17.11 2.93 7.62
CA ILE A 77 16.28 1.79 8.07
C ILE A 77 16.98 0.46 7.74
N GLY A 78 17.61 0.34 6.57
CA GLY A 78 18.39 -0.84 6.20
C GLY A 78 19.50 -1.16 7.21
N LEU A 79 20.23 -0.14 7.68
CA LEU A 79 21.30 -0.33 8.68
C LEU A 79 20.77 -0.75 10.05
N SER A 80 19.49 -0.51 10.36
CA SER A 80 18.89 -0.90 11.65
C SER A 80 18.38 -2.33 11.69
N GLY A 81 18.10 -2.92 10.53
CA GLY A 81 17.42 -4.22 10.48
C GLY A 81 15.90 -4.12 10.66
N GLU A 82 15.33 -2.92 10.74
CA GLU A 82 13.89 -2.72 10.78
C GLU A 82 13.27 -2.94 9.41
N SER A 83 12.04 -3.44 9.39
CA SER A 83 11.37 -3.78 8.14
C SER A 83 10.75 -2.56 7.47
N MET A 84 10.58 -2.66 6.16
CA MET A 84 10.07 -1.56 5.35
C MET A 84 9.06 -2.05 4.32
N ILE A 85 8.01 -1.27 4.14
CA ILE A 85 7.01 -1.44 3.09
C ILE A 85 7.05 -0.16 2.27
N LEU A 86 7.29 -0.28 0.98
CA LEU A 86 7.53 0.86 0.11
C LEU A 86 6.52 0.88 -1.03
N SER A 87 5.85 2.00 -1.24
CA SER A 87 5.22 2.25 -2.54
C SER A 87 6.28 2.76 -3.50
N ASP A 88 6.31 2.19 -4.70
CA ASP A 88 7.34 2.50 -5.69
C ASP A 88 6.70 2.65 -7.08
N PRO A 89 6.11 3.81 -7.40
CA PRO A 89 5.38 3.98 -8.65
C PRO A 89 6.23 3.73 -9.92
N LYS A 90 7.53 4.01 -9.82
CA LYS A 90 8.48 3.95 -10.93
C LYS A 90 9.35 2.68 -10.95
N GLY A 91 9.26 1.84 -9.92
CA GLY A 91 10.19 0.74 -9.69
C GLY A 91 11.62 1.19 -9.36
N GLU A 92 11.85 2.48 -9.09
CA GLU A 92 13.18 3.06 -8.87
C GLU A 92 13.73 2.71 -7.50
N LEU A 93 12.87 2.73 -6.47
CA LEU A 93 13.29 2.42 -5.11
C LEU A 93 13.78 0.98 -5.02
N PHE A 94 13.00 0.04 -5.57
CA PHE A 94 13.37 -1.36 -5.66
C PHE A 94 14.69 -1.51 -6.41
N GLN A 95 14.73 -1.02 -7.66
CA GLN A 95 15.88 -1.21 -8.52
C GLN A 95 17.17 -0.60 -7.95
N TYR A 96 17.11 0.52 -7.23
CA TYR A 96 18.29 1.13 -6.61
C TYR A 96 18.73 0.41 -5.33
N THR A 97 17.80 -0.03 -4.50
CA THR A 97 18.12 -0.40 -3.11
C THR A 97 18.11 -1.91 -2.83
N TYR A 98 17.46 -2.75 -3.65
CA TYR A 98 17.36 -4.19 -3.36
C TYR A 98 18.71 -4.88 -3.13
N PRO A 99 19.80 -4.64 -3.91
CA PRO A 99 21.05 -5.36 -3.71
C PRO A 99 21.73 -4.95 -2.40
N TYR A 100 21.50 -3.71 -1.96
CA TYR A 100 21.99 -3.21 -0.70
C TYR A 100 21.27 -3.89 0.47
N LEU A 101 19.93 -4.00 0.39
CA LEU A 101 19.12 -4.65 1.42
C LEU A 101 19.43 -6.15 1.52
N GLU A 102 19.60 -6.85 0.40
CA GLU A 102 20.01 -8.27 0.37
C GLU A 102 21.37 -8.47 1.07
N ARG A 103 22.36 -7.60 0.80
CA ARG A 103 23.67 -7.65 1.49
C ARG A 103 23.57 -7.46 3.00
N LEU A 104 22.54 -6.76 3.48
CA LEU A 104 22.27 -6.56 4.90
C LEU A 104 21.43 -7.68 5.53
N GLY A 105 21.10 -8.71 4.73
CA GLY A 105 20.35 -9.89 5.16
C GLY A 105 18.84 -9.69 5.21
N TYR A 106 18.30 -8.75 4.44
CA TYR A 106 16.85 -8.62 4.25
C TYR A 106 16.35 -9.65 3.27
N GLU A 107 15.19 -10.23 3.58
CA GLU A 107 14.35 -10.82 2.55
C GLU A 107 13.69 -9.71 1.75
N VAL A 108 14.04 -9.59 0.47
CA VAL A 108 13.48 -8.54 -0.40
C VAL A 108 12.38 -9.10 -1.26
N VAL A 109 11.19 -8.53 -1.13
CA VAL A 109 9.98 -8.94 -1.84
C VAL A 109 9.52 -7.78 -2.72
N ALA A 110 9.23 -8.07 -3.98
CA ALA A 110 8.67 -7.11 -4.93
C ALA A 110 7.33 -7.61 -5.48
N LEU A 111 6.25 -6.93 -5.12
CA LEU A 111 4.94 -7.07 -5.74
C LEU A 111 4.86 -6.09 -6.92
N ASP A 112 5.12 -6.61 -8.12
CA ASP A 112 5.29 -5.82 -9.32
C ASP A 112 4.08 -5.89 -10.24
N PHE A 113 3.17 -4.93 -10.06
CA PHE A 113 1.99 -4.80 -10.91
C PHE A 113 2.30 -4.16 -12.27
N ARG A 114 3.49 -3.56 -12.44
CA ARG A 114 3.96 -3.06 -13.75
C ARG A 114 4.43 -4.22 -14.62
N ASN A 115 5.04 -5.24 -14.03
CA ASN A 115 5.43 -6.49 -14.67
C ASN A 115 4.99 -7.73 -13.84
N PRO A 116 3.69 -8.12 -13.87
CA PRO A 116 3.18 -9.22 -13.04
C PRO A 116 3.91 -10.55 -13.21
N LEU A 117 4.48 -10.82 -14.40
CA LEU A 117 5.26 -12.03 -14.68
C LEU A 117 6.64 -12.06 -14.00
N LYS A 118 7.14 -10.93 -13.50
CA LYS A 118 8.40 -10.79 -12.76
C LYS A 118 8.19 -10.48 -11.26
N SER A 119 6.93 -10.40 -10.82
CA SER A 119 6.56 -10.16 -9.42
C SER A 119 6.82 -11.38 -8.54
N HIS A 120 6.95 -11.23 -7.23
CA HIS A 120 6.70 -12.35 -6.31
C HIS A 120 5.20 -12.69 -6.30
N CYS A 121 4.86 -13.93 -5.95
CA CYS A 121 3.49 -14.39 -5.88
C CYS A 121 2.90 -14.16 -4.47
N TYR A 122 1.65 -13.71 -4.39
CA TYR A 122 0.89 -13.61 -3.15
C TYR A 122 -0.57 -14.00 -3.39
N ASN A 123 -1.04 -15.02 -2.66
CA ASN A 123 -2.42 -15.48 -2.76
C ASN A 123 -3.31 -14.71 -1.78
N TYR A 124 -4.22 -13.91 -2.32
CA TYR A 124 -5.17 -13.13 -1.53
C TYR A 124 -6.12 -13.98 -0.66
N LEU A 125 -6.23 -15.29 -0.92
CA LEU A 125 -7.02 -16.20 -0.10
C LEU A 125 -6.24 -16.81 1.07
N GLN A 126 -4.95 -16.51 1.23
CA GLN A 126 -4.08 -17.15 2.23
C GLN A 126 -4.64 -17.06 3.64
N SER A 127 -5.15 -15.89 4.06
CA SER A 127 -5.73 -15.72 5.40
C SER A 127 -6.97 -16.60 5.66
N VAL A 128 -7.76 -16.89 4.63
CA VAL A 128 -8.91 -17.80 4.72
C VAL A 128 -8.43 -19.25 4.74
N ILE A 129 -7.47 -19.60 3.89
CA ILE A 129 -6.86 -20.93 3.82
C ILE A 129 -6.27 -21.31 5.19
N ASP A 130 -5.46 -20.43 5.77
CA ASP A 130 -4.80 -20.66 7.06
C ASP A 130 -5.82 -20.85 8.19
N ALA A 131 -6.91 -20.08 8.19
CA ALA A 131 -7.96 -20.20 9.19
C ALA A 131 -8.73 -21.53 9.06
N ILE A 132 -9.02 -21.98 7.82
CA ILE A 132 -9.64 -23.28 7.58
C ILE A 132 -8.71 -24.44 7.99
N ASP A 133 -7.42 -24.35 7.70
CA ASP A 133 -6.44 -25.36 8.10
C ASP A 133 -6.31 -25.47 9.63
N GLN A 134 -6.45 -24.35 10.33
CA GLN A 134 -6.48 -24.28 11.80
C GLN A 134 -7.82 -24.76 12.40
N GLY A 135 -8.82 -25.04 11.57
CA GLY A 135 -10.18 -25.40 12.00
C GLY A 135 -10.99 -24.22 12.55
N ASP A 136 -10.51 -22.98 12.40
CA ASP A 136 -11.18 -21.76 12.86
C ASP A 136 -12.11 -21.18 11.78
N ILE A 137 -13.32 -21.75 11.72
CA ILE A 137 -14.35 -21.33 10.76
C ILE A 137 -14.79 -19.88 10.98
N ALA A 138 -14.82 -19.40 12.23
CA ALA A 138 -15.24 -18.04 12.53
C ALA A 138 -14.23 -17.02 11.97
N LYS A 139 -12.93 -17.27 12.16
CA LYS A 139 -11.86 -16.46 11.58
C LYS A 139 -11.86 -16.54 10.05
N ALA A 140 -12.11 -17.72 9.47
CA ALA A 140 -12.23 -17.87 8.02
C ALA A 140 -13.37 -17.04 7.44
N ILE A 141 -14.53 -17.01 8.11
CA ILE A 141 -15.68 -16.16 7.75
C ILE A 141 -15.30 -14.67 7.84
N SER A 142 -14.67 -14.25 8.94
CA SER A 142 -14.24 -12.85 9.10
C SER A 142 -13.26 -12.43 8.01
N ALA A 143 -12.22 -13.23 7.76
CA ALA A 143 -11.22 -12.96 6.73
C ALA A 143 -11.85 -12.90 5.32
N THR A 144 -12.86 -13.72 5.05
CA THR A 144 -13.62 -13.70 3.78
C THR A 144 -14.37 -12.38 3.62
N TRP A 145 -15.02 -11.89 4.68
CA TRP A 145 -15.71 -10.60 4.64
C TRP A 145 -14.73 -9.42 4.52
N ASP A 146 -13.58 -9.47 5.16
CA ASP A 146 -12.54 -8.42 5.05
C ASP A 146 -12.03 -8.28 3.61
N ILE A 147 -11.77 -9.42 2.94
CA ILE A 147 -11.39 -9.45 1.52
C ILE A 147 -12.50 -8.83 0.67
N THR A 148 -13.72 -9.27 0.90
CA THR A 148 -14.88 -8.87 0.10
C THR A 148 -15.19 -7.38 0.26
N ALA A 149 -15.21 -6.87 1.49
CA ALA A 149 -15.44 -5.46 1.78
C ALA A 149 -14.37 -4.56 1.14
N THR A 150 -13.10 -5.01 1.11
CA THR A 150 -12.02 -4.25 0.48
C THR A 150 -12.14 -4.22 -1.05
N LEU A 151 -12.59 -5.32 -1.67
CA LEU A 151 -12.76 -5.42 -3.12
C LEU A 151 -14.00 -4.67 -3.63
N VAL A 152 -15.15 -4.81 -2.95
CA VAL A 152 -16.42 -4.16 -3.32
C VAL A 152 -16.37 -2.66 -2.99
N GLY A 153 -15.76 -2.29 -1.87
CA GLY A 153 -15.63 -0.90 -1.43
C GLY A 153 -16.93 -0.30 -0.89
N GLU A 154 -16.96 1.03 -0.78
CA GLU A 154 -18.09 1.78 -0.22
C GLU A 154 -19.29 1.83 -1.19
N SER A 155 -20.51 1.74 -0.63
CA SER A 155 -21.75 1.76 -1.42
C SER A 155 -22.00 3.11 -2.08
N LYS A 156 -22.10 3.09 -3.41
CA LYS A 156 -22.60 4.20 -4.23
C LYS A 156 -24.08 3.96 -4.56
N GLY A 157 -24.93 4.00 -3.54
CA GLY A 157 -26.36 3.74 -3.69
C GLY A 157 -26.95 2.89 -2.56
N GLU A 158 -28.03 2.18 -2.85
CA GLU A 158 -28.70 1.31 -1.88
C GLU A 158 -27.79 0.15 -1.46
N ARG A 159 -27.72 -0.09 -0.14
CA ARG A 159 -26.81 -1.10 0.44
C ARG A 159 -27.04 -2.52 -0.07
N ILE A 160 -28.28 -2.84 -0.46
CA ILE A 160 -28.66 -4.16 -0.98
C ILE A 160 -27.80 -4.62 -2.16
N TRP A 161 -27.35 -3.70 -3.02
CA TRP A 161 -26.54 -4.05 -4.20
C TRP A 161 -25.13 -4.50 -3.78
N ASN A 162 -24.51 -3.74 -2.88
CA ASN A 162 -23.21 -4.06 -2.32
C ASN A 162 -23.27 -5.32 -1.46
N ASP A 163 -24.29 -5.45 -0.61
CA ASP A 163 -24.45 -6.60 0.28
C ASP A 163 -24.70 -7.89 -0.52
N GLY A 164 -25.49 -7.80 -1.60
CA GLY A 164 -25.77 -8.91 -2.50
C GLY A 164 -24.54 -9.35 -3.31
N GLU A 165 -23.81 -8.41 -3.90
CA GLU A 165 -22.52 -8.67 -4.56
C GLU A 165 -21.53 -9.32 -3.59
N ALA A 166 -21.36 -8.72 -2.41
CA ALA A 166 -20.43 -9.17 -1.39
C ALA A 166 -20.80 -10.59 -0.91
N SER A 167 -22.08 -10.88 -0.69
CA SER A 167 -22.57 -12.22 -0.35
C SER A 167 -22.17 -13.28 -1.40
N VAL A 168 -22.28 -12.96 -2.69
CA VAL A 168 -21.87 -13.87 -3.78
C VAL A 168 -20.36 -14.13 -3.74
N ILE A 169 -19.55 -13.08 -3.64
CA ILE A 169 -18.09 -13.20 -3.59
C ILE A 169 -17.68 -14.00 -2.35
N ALA A 170 -18.22 -13.66 -1.17
CA ALA A 170 -17.89 -14.31 0.09
C ALA A 170 -18.23 -15.81 0.07
N SER A 171 -19.42 -16.18 -0.38
CA SER A 171 -19.80 -17.60 -0.51
C SER A 171 -18.94 -18.35 -1.51
N SER A 172 -18.55 -17.69 -2.61
CA SER A 172 -17.69 -18.29 -3.65
C SER A 172 -16.25 -18.48 -3.16
N ILE A 173 -15.69 -17.52 -2.42
CA ILE A 173 -14.40 -17.66 -1.75
C ILE A 173 -14.44 -18.84 -0.78
N MET A 174 -15.44 -18.88 0.10
CA MET A 174 -15.56 -19.94 1.09
C MET A 174 -15.76 -21.31 0.45
N SER A 175 -16.55 -21.40 -0.63
CA SER A 175 -16.73 -22.64 -1.41
C SER A 175 -15.41 -23.11 -2.03
N VAL A 176 -14.71 -22.21 -2.72
CA VAL A 176 -13.43 -22.54 -3.38
C VAL A 176 -12.38 -22.96 -2.35
N VAL A 177 -12.30 -22.30 -1.20
CA VAL A 177 -11.32 -22.66 -0.16
C VAL A 177 -11.69 -23.97 0.53
N TYR A 178 -12.93 -24.09 1.03
CA TYR A 178 -13.34 -25.20 1.88
C TYR A 178 -13.40 -26.54 1.12
N ASP A 179 -13.95 -26.56 -0.10
CA ASP A 179 -14.11 -27.80 -0.88
C ASP A 179 -12.82 -28.27 -1.56
N ASN A 180 -11.81 -27.41 -1.59
CA ASN A 180 -10.49 -27.72 -2.15
C ASN A 180 -9.38 -27.78 -1.08
N LYS A 181 -9.75 -27.94 0.21
CA LYS A 181 -8.78 -27.96 1.33
C LYS A 181 -7.87 -29.20 1.38
N GLU A 182 -8.22 -30.26 0.66
CA GLU A 182 -7.54 -31.56 0.74
C GLU A 182 -6.68 -31.88 -0.50
N GLY A 183 -5.48 -32.42 -0.27
CA GLY A 183 -4.59 -32.98 -1.29
C GLY A 183 -4.27 -32.01 -2.43
N ASP A 184 -4.20 -32.55 -3.66
CA ASP A 184 -3.83 -31.79 -4.87
C ASP A 184 -4.85 -30.71 -5.27
N LYS A 185 -6.04 -30.69 -4.66
CA LYS A 185 -7.06 -29.67 -4.96
C LYS A 185 -6.69 -28.29 -4.42
N ARG A 186 -5.76 -28.22 -3.46
CA ARG A 186 -5.34 -26.94 -2.84
C ARG A 186 -4.84 -25.91 -3.84
N LYS A 187 -4.30 -26.34 -4.98
CA LYS A 187 -3.90 -25.46 -6.10
C LYS A 187 -5.04 -24.60 -6.66
N TYR A 188 -6.29 -25.01 -6.46
CA TYR A 188 -7.48 -24.26 -6.88
C TYR A 188 -7.90 -23.17 -5.90
N GLN A 189 -7.30 -23.09 -4.71
CA GLN A 189 -7.67 -22.11 -3.68
C GLN A 189 -7.13 -20.71 -4.00
N ASN A 190 -7.57 -20.10 -5.10
CA ASN A 190 -7.13 -18.77 -5.55
C ASN A 190 -8.28 -17.95 -6.15
N MET A 191 -8.10 -16.63 -6.24
CA MET A 191 -9.13 -15.70 -6.71
C MET A 191 -9.56 -15.90 -8.16
N THR A 192 -8.69 -16.43 -9.02
CA THR A 192 -9.05 -16.81 -10.39
C THR A 192 -10.10 -17.93 -10.39
N ASN A 193 -9.95 -18.93 -9.53
CA ASN A 193 -10.95 -19.98 -9.38
C ASN A 193 -12.26 -19.46 -8.78
N VAL A 194 -12.21 -18.46 -7.90
CA VAL A 194 -13.42 -17.75 -7.41
C VAL A 194 -14.16 -17.08 -8.57
N TYR A 195 -13.45 -16.35 -9.44
CA TYR A 195 -14.06 -15.74 -10.63
C TYR A 195 -14.76 -16.78 -11.51
N TYR A 196 -14.03 -17.83 -11.91
CA TYR A 196 -14.58 -18.84 -12.83
C TYR A 196 -15.68 -19.69 -12.19
N PHE A 197 -15.61 -19.92 -10.87
CA PHE A 197 -16.70 -20.54 -10.13
C PHE A 197 -17.97 -19.71 -10.28
N ILE A 198 -17.95 -18.40 -10.03
CA ILE A 198 -19.12 -17.54 -10.25
C ILE A 198 -19.55 -17.56 -11.72
N ALA A 199 -18.61 -17.37 -12.64
CA ALA A 199 -18.90 -17.20 -14.07
C ALA A 199 -19.65 -18.40 -14.66
N PHE A 200 -19.31 -19.62 -14.24
CA PHE A 200 -19.93 -20.84 -14.76
C PHE A 200 -21.03 -21.39 -13.86
N MET A 201 -20.93 -21.26 -12.53
CA MET A 201 -21.95 -21.78 -11.62
C MET A 201 -23.20 -20.91 -11.60
N CYS A 202 -23.07 -19.62 -11.88
CA CYS A 202 -24.17 -18.67 -11.90
C CYS A 202 -24.74 -18.43 -13.31
N LYS A 203 -24.41 -19.29 -14.28
CA LYS A 203 -25.03 -19.28 -15.61
C LYS A 203 -26.32 -20.07 -15.60
N THR A 204 -27.41 -19.50 -16.11
CA THR A 204 -28.69 -20.21 -16.25
C THR A 204 -28.61 -21.24 -17.36
N ILE A 205 -28.97 -22.48 -17.06
CA ILE A 205 -29.00 -23.62 -17.98
C ILE A 205 -30.33 -24.35 -17.77
N ASN A 206 -31.17 -24.40 -18.81
CA ASN A 206 -32.51 -25.03 -18.76
C ASN A 206 -33.37 -24.56 -17.57
N ASN A 207 -33.44 -23.23 -17.35
CA ASN A 207 -34.12 -22.58 -16.21
C ASN A 207 -33.62 -22.98 -14.80
N LYS A 208 -32.49 -23.69 -14.70
CA LYS A 208 -31.80 -24.02 -13.45
C LYS A 208 -30.45 -23.33 -13.41
N MET A 209 -29.91 -23.16 -12.21
CA MET A 209 -28.56 -22.62 -12.01
C MET A 209 -27.70 -23.65 -11.29
N PRO A 210 -26.51 -24.01 -11.82
CA PRO A 210 -25.60 -24.95 -11.18
C PRO A 210 -25.27 -24.61 -9.72
N ILE A 211 -25.16 -23.32 -9.39
CA ILE A 211 -24.88 -22.86 -8.02
C ILE A 211 -25.97 -23.29 -7.02
N LEU A 212 -27.24 -23.28 -7.42
CA LEU A 212 -28.34 -23.69 -6.54
C LEU A 212 -28.35 -25.20 -6.32
N GLU A 213 -28.02 -25.97 -7.35
CA GLU A 213 -27.87 -27.42 -7.23
C GLU A 213 -26.64 -27.82 -6.39
N TYR A 214 -25.57 -27.03 -6.46
CA TYR A 214 -24.40 -27.17 -5.59
C TYR A 214 -24.76 -26.91 -4.12
N VAL A 215 -25.39 -25.77 -3.82
CA VAL A 215 -25.76 -25.39 -2.45
C VAL A 215 -26.72 -26.39 -1.82
N LYS A 216 -27.71 -26.91 -2.56
CA LYS A 216 -28.63 -27.95 -2.07
C LYS A 216 -27.93 -29.22 -1.61
N ARG A 217 -26.79 -29.58 -2.22
CA ARG A 217 -26.03 -30.81 -1.90
C ARG A 217 -25.02 -30.62 -0.78
N LEU A 218 -24.70 -29.38 -0.41
CA LEU A 218 -23.82 -29.11 0.73
C LEU A 218 -24.52 -29.51 2.05
N PRO A 219 -23.78 -29.93 3.09
CA PRO A 219 -24.35 -30.09 4.42
C PRO A 219 -24.76 -28.74 5.02
N ASP A 220 -25.70 -28.73 5.95
CA ASP A 220 -26.18 -27.49 6.58
C ASP A 220 -25.11 -26.79 7.42
N SER A 221 -24.11 -27.54 7.90
CA SER A 221 -22.94 -27.02 8.60
C SER A 221 -21.89 -26.39 7.67
N HIS A 222 -22.08 -26.43 6.35
CA HIS A 222 -21.10 -25.90 5.41
C HIS A 222 -21.05 -24.35 5.48
N PRO A 223 -19.88 -23.74 5.73
CA PRO A 223 -19.79 -22.30 5.98
C PRO A 223 -20.24 -21.42 4.80
N ALA A 224 -20.08 -21.90 3.56
CA ALA A 224 -20.52 -21.15 2.38
C ALA A 224 -22.04 -20.99 2.23
N LYS A 225 -22.87 -21.86 2.85
CA LYS A 225 -24.34 -21.77 2.75
C LYS A 225 -24.85 -20.48 3.37
N ALA A 226 -24.44 -20.20 4.61
CA ALA A 226 -24.87 -19.01 5.33
C ALA A 226 -24.45 -17.72 4.61
N LEU A 227 -23.26 -17.71 3.99
CA LEU A 227 -22.74 -16.55 3.26
C LEU A 227 -23.56 -16.22 2.01
N LEU A 228 -24.21 -17.21 1.37
CA LEU A 228 -25.01 -16.99 0.16
C LEU A 228 -26.45 -16.56 0.45
N ALA A 229 -26.91 -16.65 1.70
CA ALA A 229 -28.32 -16.51 2.06
C ALA A 229 -28.95 -15.19 1.56
N ILE A 230 -28.21 -14.08 1.60
CA ILE A 230 -28.67 -12.77 1.11
C ILE A 230 -29.00 -12.84 -0.38
N SER A 231 -28.11 -13.44 -1.18
CA SER A 231 -28.29 -13.61 -2.62
C SER A 231 -29.40 -14.64 -2.94
N GLU A 232 -29.51 -15.70 -2.16
CA GLU A 232 -30.49 -16.77 -2.38
C GLU A 232 -31.94 -16.32 -2.14
N VAL A 233 -32.18 -15.50 -1.11
CA VAL A 233 -33.50 -14.96 -0.79
C VAL A 233 -33.95 -13.90 -1.81
N ALA A 234 -33.01 -13.24 -2.48
CA ALA A 234 -33.32 -12.21 -3.47
C ALA A 234 -34.07 -12.78 -4.70
N PRO A 235 -35.01 -12.01 -5.30
CA PRO A 235 -35.68 -12.39 -6.54
C PRO A 235 -34.70 -12.66 -7.68
N ALA A 236 -35.07 -13.53 -8.63
CA ALA A 236 -34.17 -14.00 -9.69
C ALA A 236 -33.51 -12.87 -10.50
N ARG A 237 -34.24 -11.81 -10.84
CA ARG A 237 -33.71 -10.65 -11.57
C ARG A 237 -32.65 -9.89 -10.76
N THR A 238 -32.94 -9.64 -9.48
CA THR A 238 -32.01 -8.98 -8.55
C THR A 238 -30.77 -9.83 -8.36
N ARG A 239 -30.93 -11.15 -8.19
CA ARG A 239 -29.82 -12.09 -8.04
C ARG A 239 -28.87 -12.10 -9.25
N GLY A 240 -29.41 -12.04 -10.47
CA GLY A 240 -28.62 -11.93 -11.70
C GLY A 240 -27.71 -10.69 -11.71
N SER A 241 -28.17 -9.57 -11.15
CA SER A 241 -27.37 -8.34 -11.06
C SER A 241 -26.22 -8.48 -10.04
N PHE A 242 -26.42 -9.19 -8.93
CA PHE A 242 -25.36 -9.46 -7.94
C PHE A 242 -24.23 -10.28 -8.56
N TYR A 243 -24.56 -11.31 -9.34
CA TYR A 243 -23.55 -12.11 -10.06
C TYR A 243 -22.77 -11.28 -11.07
N THR A 244 -23.45 -10.40 -11.80
CA THR A 244 -22.80 -9.51 -12.78
C THR A 244 -21.85 -8.53 -12.11
N ALA A 245 -22.27 -7.94 -10.99
CA ALA A 245 -21.44 -7.04 -10.19
C ALA A 245 -20.18 -7.77 -9.67
N ALA A 246 -20.36 -8.97 -9.09
CA ALA A 246 -19.25 -9.77 -8.58
C ALA A 246 -18.21 -10.11 -9.67
N LEU A 247 -18.67 -10.49 -10.87
CA LEU A 247 -17.76 -10.75 -12.00
C LEU A 247 -17.03 -9.48 -12.46
N SER A 248 -17.69 -8.33 -12.44
CA SER A 248 -17.05 -7.04 -12.79
C SER A 248 -15.94 -6.69 -11.80
N THR A 249 -16.16 -6.90 -10.50
CA THR A 249 -15.18 -6.67 -9.43
C THR A 249 -13.99 -7.61 -9.53
N LEU A 250 -14.24 -8.89 -9.85
CA LEU A 250 -13.20 -9.91 -9.94
C LEU A 250 -12.52 -10.04 -11.31
N ARG A 251 -12.88 -9.20 -12.30
CA ARG A 251 -12.43 -9.33 -13.70
C ARG A 251 -10.91 -9.38 -13.89
N LEU A 252 -10.14 -8.74 -13.00
CA LEU A 252 -8.68 -8.71 -13.09
C LEU A 252 -8.06 -10.10 -12.94
N PHE A 253 -8.72 -11.00 -12.21
CA PHE A 253 -8.24 -12.37 -11.99
C PHE A 253 -8.41 -13.29 -13.21
N THR A 254 -8.96 -12.77 -14.31
CA THR A 254 -9.01 -13.47 -15.61
C THR A 254 -7.71 -13.34 -16.41
N ASP A 255 -6.87 -12.34 -16.10
CA ASP A 255 -5.59 -12.15 -16.77
C ASP A 255 -4.60 -13.25 -16.33
N PRO A 256 -4.03 -14.05 -17.27
CA PRO A 256 -3.04 -15.07 -16.93
C PRO A 256 -1.81 -14.53 -16.17
N SER A 257 -1.43 -13.28 -16.41
CA SER A 257 -0.33 -12.61 -15.72
C SER A 257 -0.66 -12.34 -14.24
N ILE A 258 -1.91 -11.98 -13.95
CA ILE A 258 -2.41 -11.78 -12.59
C ILE A 258 -2.66 -13.12 -11.89
N TYR A 259 -3.19 -14.11 -12.60
CA TYR A 259 -3.27 -15.49 -12.08
C TYR A 259 -1.88 -15.98 -11.64
N SER A 260 -0.86 -15.82 -12.49
CA SER A 260 0.51 -16.19 -12.17
C SER A 260 1.04 -15.52 -10.89
N MET A 261 0.66 -14.26 -10.66
CA MET A 261 1.05 -13.49 -9.48
C MET A 261 0.23 -13.84 -8.23
N THR A 262 -0.95 -14.42 -8.36
CA THR A 262 -1.92 -14.55 -7.25
C THR A 262 -2.37 -15.98 -6.95
N CYS A 263 -1.90 -16.98 -7.71
CA CYS A 263 -2.29 -18.37 -7.53
C CYS A 263 -1.67 -19.06 -6.30
N ARG A 264 -0.60 -18.50 -5.74
CA ARG A 264 0.12 -18.99 -4.56
C ARG A 264 0.83 -17.85 -3.82
N SER A 265 1.39 -18.14 -2.66
CA SER A 265 2.21 -17.21 -1.87
C SER A 265 3.65 -17.70 -1.85
N ASP A 266 4.60 -16.85 -2.24
CA ASP A 266 6.05 -17.14 -2.15
C ASP A 266 6.63 -16.68 -0.80
N PHE A 267 5.91 -15.83 -0.05
CA PHE A 267 6.30 -15.25 1.24
C PHE A 267 5.08 -15.01 2.13
N ASP A 268 5.29 -14.90 3.44
CA ASP A 268 4.26 -14.44 4.40
C ASP A 268 4.44 -12.93 4.62
N PRO A 269 3.44 -12.08 4.30
CA PRO A 269 3.53 -10.65 4.55
C PRO A 269 3.67 -10.30 6.04
N GLY A 270 3.18 -11.14 6.96
CA GLY A 270 3.31 -10.95 8.40
C GLY A 270 4.76 -10.98 8.90
N ASP A 271 5.68 -11.58 8.13
CA ASP A 271 7.08 -11.71 8.49
C ASP A 271 7.79 -10.34 8.63
N VAL A 272 7.32 -9.28 7.96
CA VAL A 272 7.88 -7.93 8.15
C VAL A 272 7.84 -7.50 9.62
N GLY A 273 6.87 -7.97 10.42
CA GLY A 273 6.75 -7.66 11.85
C GLY A 273 7.69 -8.47 12.77
N SER A 274 8.36 -9.50 12.23
CA SER A 274 9.08 -10.51 13.01
C SER A 274 10.56 -10.69 12.61
N LYS A 275 10.90 -10.49 11.34
CA LYS A 275 12.24 -10.61 10.77
C LYS A 275 12.55 -9.43 9.84
N LYS A 276 13.78 -9.37 9.29
CA LYS A 276 14.18 -8.31 8.35
C LYS A 276 13.57 -8.59 6.98
N GLN A 277 12.56 -7.81 6.59
CA GLN A 277 11.94 -7.94 5.28
C GLN A 277 11.66 -6.56 4.68
N ALA A 278 11.93 -6.42 3.39
CA ALA A 278 11.68 -5.20 2.62
C ALA A 278 10.71 -5.50 1.49
N LEU A 279 9.52 -4.92 1.55
CA LEU A 279 8.44 -5.19 0.62
C LEU A 279 8.18 -3.98 -0.27
N PHE A 280 8.38 -4.13 -1.57
CA PHE A 280 8.14 -3.11 -2.58
C PHE A 280 6.81 -3.37 -3.30
N ILE A 281 5.91 -2.38 -3.28
CA ILE A 281 4.65 -2.39 -4.02
C ILE A 281 4.83 -1.47 -5.23
N ILE A 282 5.14 -2.08 -6.37
CA ILE A 282 5.39 -1.37 -7.62
C ILE A 282 4.07 -1.27 -8.39
N LEU A 283 3.50 -0.07 -8.43
CA LEU A 283 2.24 0.23 -9.09
C LEU A 283 2.47 1.23 -10.22
N PRO A 284 2.05 0.94 -11.46
CA PRO A 284 2.15 1.93 -12.53
C PRO A 284 1.29 3.15 -12.19
N ASP A 285 1.89 4.35 -12.24
CA ASP A 285 1.20 5.63 -12.04
C ASP A 285 0.29 5.98 -13.22
N GLU A 286 0.54 5.40 -14.40
CA GLU A 286 -0.23 5.67 -15.61
C GLU A 286 -1.60 4.97 -15.62
N LYS A 287 -1.82 3.95 -14.76
CA LYS A 287 -3.04 3.13 -14.76
C LYS A 287 -3.49 2.73 -13.35
N THR A 288 -4.74 3.03 -13.02
CA THR A 288 -5.37 2.64 -11.75
C THR A 288 -5.88 1.20 -11.72
N THR A 289 -5.68 0.43 -12.81
CA THR A 289 -6.23 -0.91 -13.01
C THR A 289 -5.92 -1.88 -11.86
N PHE A 290 -4.73 -1.80 -11.27
CA PHE A 290 -4.26 -2.73 -10.23
C PHE A 290 -4.42 -2.19 -8.80
N TYR A 291 -4.99 -0.99 -8.63
CA TYR A 291 -5.06 -0.34 -7.33
C TYR A 291 -5.93 -1.14 -6.35
N SER A 292 -7.02 -1.78 -6.80
CA SER A 292 -7.84 -2.64 -5.94
C SER A 292 -7.04 -3.81 -5.35
N LEU A 293 -6.16 -4.43 -6.12
CA LEU A 293 -5.30 -5.54 -5.68
C LEU A 293 -4.26 -5.06 -4.66
N ALA A 294 -3.64 -3.91 -4.90
CA ALA A 294 -2.72 -3.33 -3.92
C ALA A 294 -3.43 -2.85 -2.63
N SER A 295 -4.64 -2.30 -2.74
CA SER A 295 -5.47 -1.95 -1.57
C SER A 295 -5.71 -3.17 -0.71
N LEU A 296 -6.13 -4.27 -1.35
CA LEU A 296 -6.40 -5.54 -0.68
C LEU A 296 -5.14 -6.07 0.01
N PHE A 297 -4.00 -6.02 -0.67
CA PHE A 297 -2.72 -6.43 -0.10
C PHE A 297 -2.36 -5.62 1.15
N VAL A 298 -2.39 -4.29 1.04
CA VAL A 298 -2.05 -3.38 2.17
C VAL A 298 -3.02 -3.57 3.34
N SER A 299 -4.30 -3.78 3.07
CA SER A 299 -5.31 -4.05 4.10
C SER A 299 -5.03 -5.36 4.85
N GLN A 300 -4.75 -6.44 4.13
CA GLN A 300 -4.41 -7.74 4.71
C GLN A 300 -3.11 -7.68 5.51
N LEU A 301 -2.07 -7.08 4.95
CA LEU A 301 -0.78 -6.90 5.62
C LEU A 301 -0.93 -6.10 6.92
N TYR A 302 -1.64 -4.98 6.89
CA TYR A 302 -1.89 -4.18 8.09
C TYR A 302 -2.66 -4.99 9.16
N GLY A 303 -3.70 -5.73 8.76
CA GLY A 303 -4.47 -6.60 9.65
C GLY A 303 -3.61 -7.67 10.32
N GLN A 304 -2.75 -8.34 9.55
CA GLN A 304 -1.80 -9.33 10.07
C GLN A 304 -0.82 -8.69 11.07
N LEU A 305 -0.26 -7.52 10.77
CA LEU A 305 0.64 -6.82 11.69
C LEU A 305 -0.04 -6.42 12.99
N VAL A 306 -1.30 -5.98 12.94
CA VAL A 306 -2.09 -5.70 14.14
C VAL A 306 -2.27 -6.97 14.97
N GLN A 307 -2.64 -8.09 14.35
CA GLN A 307 -2.81 -9.36 15.06
C GLN A 307 -1.50 -9.84 15.71
N ILE A 308 -0.38 -9.77 14.99
CA ILE A 308 0.95 -10.15 15.50
C ILE A 308 1.36 -9.25 16.66
N ALA A 309 1.12 -7.94 16.57
CA ALA A 309 1.40 -7.01 17.65
C ALA A 309 0.56 -7.32 18.89
N ASP A 310 -0.75 -7.52 18.72
CA ASP A 310 -1.68 -7.77 19.83
C ASP A 310 -1.36 -9.10 20.54
N GLN A 311 -0.97 -10.15 19.80
CA GLN A 311 -0.48 -11.42 20.36
C GLN A 311 0.81 -11.27 21.18
N ARG A 312 1.58 -10.20 20.94
CA ARG A 312 2.84 -9.88 21.65
C ARG A 312 2.66 -8.82 22.74
N GLY A 313 1.44 -8.58 23.20
CA GLY A 313 1.17 -7.56 24.22
C GLY A 313 1.09 -6.14 23.67
N GLY A 314 0.75 -6.00 22.37
CA GLY A 314 0.46 -4.72 21.73
C GLY A 314 1.61 -4.11 20.93
N ARG A 315 2.70 -4.84 20.66
CA ARG A 315 3.84 -4.32 19.88
C ARG A 315 4.57 -5.39 19.06
N LEU A 316 4.92 -5.03 17.82
CA LEU A 316 5.72 -5.87 16.93
C LEU A 316 7.14 -6.13 17.47
N LYS A 317 7.72 -7.27 17.10
CA LYS A 317 9.11 -7.60 17.42
C LYS A 317 10.07 -6.69 16.66
N ASN A 318 9.84 -6.57 15.35
CA ASN A 318 10.58 -5.69 14.47
C ASN A 318 9.67 -4.52 14.07
N ARG A 319 10.17 -3.29 14.16
CA ARG A 319 9.38 -2.13 13.73
C ARG A 319 9.24 -2.15 12.21
N VAL A 320 8.09 -1.67 11.72
CA VAL A 320 7.74 -1.68 10.31
C VAL A 320 7.50 -0.25 9.84
N HIS A 321 8.26 0.19 8.84
CA HIS A 321 8.14 1.52 8.24
C HIS A 321 7.42 1.46 6.90
N PHE A 322 6.21 2.00 6.83
CA PHE A 322 5.48 2.26 5.59
C PHE A 322 5.99 3.56 4.96
N ASN A 323 6.95 3.43 4.04
CA ASN A 323 7.53 4.51 3.27
C ASN A 323 6.72 4.71 1.99
N LEU A 324 5.74 5.60 2.03
CA LEU A 324 4.76 5.76 0.96
C LEU A 324 5.14 6.91 0.03
N GLU A 325 5.98 6.60 -0.96
CA GLU A 325 6.27 7.51 -2.07
C GLU A 325 4.98 7.89 -2.80
N GLU A 326 4.82 9.19 -3.05
CA GLU A 326 3.69 9.73 -3.80
C GLU A 326 2.33 9.31 -3.24
N PHE A 327 2.19 9.38 -1.92
CA PHE A 327 1.02 8.90 -1.17
C PHE A 327 -0.31 9.50 -1.65
N GLY A 328 -0.30 10.71 -2.21
CA GLY A 328 -1.45 11.32 -2.87
C GLY A 328 -1.97 10.49 -4.05
N ASN A 329 -1.08 9.94 -4.86
CA ASN A 329 -1.40 9.12 -6.04
C ASN A 329 -1.45 7.61 -5.75
N PHE A 330 -0.97 7.19 -4.57
CA PHE A 330 -1.04 5.80 -4.13
C PHE A 330 -2.50 5.32 -4.02
N VAL A 331 -2.73 4.03 -3.73
CA VAL A 331 -4.08 3.54 -3.47
C VAL A 331 -4.68 4.15 -2.19
N LYS A 332 -6.01 4.37 -2.16
CA LYS A 332 -6.73 4.80 -0.94
C LYS A 332 -6.72 3.65 0.06
N ILE A 333 -6.14 3.89 1.24
CA ILE A 333 -6.16 2.93 2.34
C ILE A 333 -7.47 3.17 3.13
N PRO A 334 -8.38 2.18 3.22
CA PRO A 334 -9.60 2.33 4.02
C PRO A 334 -9.29 2.65 5.48
N ASP A 335 -10.09 3.50 6.13
CA ASP A 335 -9.94 3.91 7.54
C ASP A 335 -8.53 4.38 7.95
N PHE A 336 -7.80 5.01 7.01
CA PHE A 336 -6.40 5.34 7.22
C PHE A 336 -6.14 6.22 8.45
N ALA A 337 -7.01 7.19 8.76
CA ALA A 337 -6.87 8.04 9.95
C ALA A 337 -6.91 7.24 11.27
N ASN A 338 -7.80 6.25 11.36
CA ASN A 338 -7.89 5.36 12.52
C ASN A 338 -6.65 4.46 12.59
N LYS A 339 -6.24 3.89 11.45
CA LYS A 339 -5.02 3.07 11.36
C LYS A 339 -3.80 3.85 11.81
N LEU A 340 -3.61 5.07 11.31
CA LEU A 340 -2.50 5.95 11.67
C LEU A 340 -2.45 6.22 13.18
N THR A 341 -3.60 6.48 13.81
CA THR A 341 -3.67 6.77 15.25
C THR A 341 -3.19 5.59 16.12
N VAL A 342 -3.54 4.35 15.75
CA VAL A 342 -3.24 3.16 16.58
C VAL A 342 -1.95 2.44 16.16
N ALA A 343 -1.50 2.62 14.93
CA ALA A 343 -0.29 1.98 14.38
C ALA A 343 0.98 2.30 15.19
N ARG A 344 1.08 3.55 15.69
CA ARG A 344 2.24 4.05 16.43
C ARG A 344 2.62 3.17 17.64
N SER A 345 1.65 2.82 18.49
CA SER A 345 1.93 2.01 19.69
C SER A 345 2.38 0.59 19.33
N ARG A 346 1.89 0.07 18.20
CA ARG A 346 2.21 -1.26 17.68
C ARG A 346 3.59 -1.35 17.01
N GLY A 347 4.31 -0.24 16.86
CA GLY A 347 5.61 -0.21 16.16
C GLY A 347 5.46 -0.19 14.64
N ILE A 348 4.30 0.26 14.13
CA ILE A 348 4.03 0.49 12.72
C ILE A 348 4.09 1.99 12.47
N LEU A 349 5.02 2.42 11.62
CA LEU A 349 5.31 3.83 11.35
C LEU A 349 4.99 4.16 9.89
N PHE A 350 4.42 5.33 9.64
CA PHE A 350 4.08 5.82 8.31
C PHE A 350 4.90 7.07 8.00
N ASP A 351 5.63 7.01 6.89
CA ASP A 351 6.36 8.12 6.30
C ASP A 351 5.69 8.46 4.96
N LEU A 352 4.93 9.56 4.95
CA LEU A 352 4.07 9.96 3.85
C LEU A 352 4.75 11.01 2.99
N PHE A 353 4.93 10.74 1.70
CA PHE A 353 5.52 11.69 0.75
C PHE A 353 4.44 12.26 -0.17
N ILE A 354 4.16 13.56 -0.05
CA ILE A 354 3.10 14.25 -0.81
C ILE A 354 3.65 15.47 -1.55
N GLN A 355 2.94 15.90 -2.59
CA GLN A 355 3.29 17.11 -3.33
C GLN A 355 2.72 18.37 -2.66
N SER A 356 1.47 18.27 -2.21
CA SER A 356 0.75 19.34 -1.52
C SER A 356 -0.35 18.75 -0.62
N PHE A 357 -0.89 19.57 0.28
CA PHE A 357 -2.02 19.16 1.10
C PHE A 357 -3.30 18.91 0.29
N ALA A 358 -3.46 19.57 -0.86
CA ALA A 358 -4.59 19.35 -1.76
C ALA A 358 -4.74 17.88 -2.19
N GLN A 359 -3.63 17.16 -2.43
CA GLN A 359 -3.67 15.74 -2.79
C GLN A 359 -4.28 14.86 -1.69
N LEU A 360 -4.03 15.19 -0.42
CA LEU A 360 -4.64 14.49 0.71
C LEU A 360 -6.14 14.79 0.79
N GLU A 361 -6.52 16.05 0.58
CA GLU A 361 -7.92 16.50 0.65
C GLU A 361 -8.76 15.90 -0.49
N GLU A 362 -8.22 15.81 -1.70
CA GLU A 362 -8.86 15.15 -2.84
C GLU A 362 -9.14 13.66 -2.55
N LYS A 363 -8.16 12.96 -1.97
CA LYS A 363 -8.22 11.51 -1.80
C LYS A 363 -8.99 11.04 -0.57
N TYR A 364 -8.88 11.75 0.55
CA TYR A 364 -9.47 11.37 1.83
C TYR A 364 -10.58 12.32 2.31
N GLY A 365 -10.77 13.45 1.64
CA GLY A 365 -11.63 14.54 2.12
C GLY A 365 -10.90 15.42 3.14
N ARG A 366 -11.31 16.69 3.21
CA ARG A 366 -10.67 17.73 4.02
C ARG A 366 -10.54 17.38 5.51
N GLU A 367 -11.57 16.79 6.10
CA GLU A 367 -11.56 16.44 7.54
C GLU A 367 -10.55 15.32 7.85
N VAL A 368 -10.56 14.25 7.05
CA VAL A 368 -9.64 13.12 7.24
C VAL A 368 -8.20 13.54 6.93
N ALA A 369 -7.99 14.37 5.89
CA ALA A 369 -6.69 14.95 5.57
C ALA A 369 -6.12 15.73 6.75
N ARG A 370 -6.92 16.57 7.42
CA ARG A 370 -6.51 17.29 8.63
C ARG A 370 -6.07 16.34 9.76
N ILE A 371 -6.80 15.24 9.97
CA ILE A 371 -6.43 14.21 10.97
C ILE A 371 -5.11 13.53 10.61
N ILE A 372 -4.90 13.21 9.33
CA ILE A 372 -3.64 12.62 8.83
C ILE A 372 -2.47 13.58 9.13
N ARG A 373 -2.60 14.86 8.75
CA ARG A 373 -1.58 15.89 8.99
C ARG A 373 -1.29 16.06 10.49
N GLY A 374 -2.33 16.06 11.32
CA GLY A 374 -2.20 16.21 12.78
C GLY A 374 -1.53 15.05 13.49
N ASN A 375 -1.64 13.83 12.96
CA ASN A 375 -0.95 12.64 13.50
C ASN A 375 0.51 12.51 13.03
N CYS A 376 0.89 13.21 11.95
CA CYS A 376 2.28 13.30 11.51
C CYS A 376 3.03 14.31 12.37
N GLU A 377 3.97 13.82 13.17
CA GLU A 377 4.71 14.65 14.10
C GLU A 377 5.87 15.37 13.41
N ASN A 378 6.60 14.68 12.53
CA ASN A 378 7.70 15.27 11.77
C ASN A 378 7.17 15.79 10.44
N TRP A 379 7.36 17.07 10.14
CA TRP A 379 7.14 17.57 8.79
C TRP A 379 8.47 17.99 8.18
N ILE A 380 8.75 17.45 7.00
CA ILE A 380 9.93 17.74 6.20
C ILE A 380 9.46 18.48 4.96
N TYR A 381 9.75 19.77 4.90
CA TYR A 381 9.40 20.61 3.76
C TYR A 381 10.62 20.84 2.88
N LEU A 382 10.49 20.52 1.59
CA LEU A 382 11.49 20.80 0.57
C LEU A 382 11.11 22.02 -0.26
N GLN A 383 9.92 21.98 -0.88
CA GLN A 383 9.41 23.03 -1.75
C GLN A 383 7.92 22.78 -2.02
N ALA A 384 7.10 23.83 -2.14
CA ALA A 384 5.72 23.70 -2.60
C ALA A 384 5.29 24.99 -3.30
N ASP A 385 4.49 24.85 -4.35
CA ASP A 385 3.91 25.97 -5.10
C ASP A 385 2.54 26.39 -4.55
N ASP A 386 1.87 25.48 -3.84
CA ASP A 386 0.53 25.66 -3.30
C ASP A 386 0.48 26.65 -2.12
N GLU A 387 -0.34 27.70 -2.25
CA GLU A 387 -0.44 28.79 -1.27
C GLU A 387 -1.02 28.34 0.07
N GLU A 388 -2.00 27.41 0.06
CA GLU A 388 -2.61 26.88 1.28
C GLU A 388 -1.58 26.09 2.10
N THR A 389 -0.79 25.24 1.43
CA THR A 389 0.33 24.50 2.04
C THR A 389 1.35 25.46 2.67
N LEU A 390 1.73 26.55 1.97
CA LEU A 390 2.67 27.54 2.50
C LEU A 390 2.12 28.32 3.70
N LYS A 391 0.83 28.70 3.66
CA LYS A 391 0.14 29.36 4.78
C LYS A 391 0.11 28.48 6.02
N GLU A 392 -0.22 27.20 5.85
CA GLU A 392 -0.26 26.25 6.96
C GLU A 392 1.13 25.99 7.55
N LEU A 393 2.18 25.93 6.72
CA LEU A 393 3.57 25.84 7.19
C LEU A 393 4.00 27.10 7.96
N SER A 394 3.75 28.30 7.42
CA SER A 394 4.06 29.56 8.12
C SER A 394 3.31 29.64 9.46
N GLY A 395 2.03 29.28 9.49
CA GLY A 395 1.23 29.21 10.72
C GLY A 395 1.80 28.22 11.75
N LYS A 396 2.24 27.04 11.30
CA LYS A 396 2.84 26.01 12.16
C LYS A 396 4.17 26.45 12.78
N LEU A 397 4.95 27.28 12.09
CA LEU A 397 6.20 27.85 12.63
C LEU A 397 5.97 28.88 13.74
N GLY A 398 4.76 29.45 13.82
CA GLY A 398 4.39 30.44 14.80
C GLY A 398 4.97 31.83 14.54
N ASN A 399 4.69 32.75 15.47
CA ASN A 399 5.10 34.14 15.41
C ASN A 399 6.05 34.48 16.56
N TYR A 400 6.86 35.53 16.38
CA TYR A 400 7.69 36.12 17.42
C TYR A 400 7.56 37.65 17.42
N THR A 401 7.90 38.27 18.54
CA THR A 401 7.82 39.72 18.70
C THR A 401 9.08 40.39 18.16
N VAL A 402 8.91 41.43 17.36
CA VAL A 402 9.98 42.29 16.85
C VAL A 402 9.76 43.74 17.29
N SER A 403 10.84 44.47 17.56
CA SER A 403 10.81 45.92 17.79
C SER A 403 10.92 46.65 16.47
N SER A 404 9.91 47.44 16.12
CA SER A 404 9.90 48.34 14.97
C SER A 404 10.33 49.73 15.41
N TYR A 405 11.31 50.31 14.71
CA TYR A 405 11.81 51.65 14.94
C TYR A 405 11.30 52.57 13.85
N SER A 406 10.46 53.54 14.21
CA SER A 406 10.05 54.60 13.29
C SER A 406 10.81 55.89 13.59
N LEU A 407 11.50 56.38 12.56
CA LEU A 407 12.16 57.68 12.55
C LEU A 407 11.31 58.62 11.69
N SER A 408 10.77 59.67 12.30
CA SER A 408 10.09 60.74 11.57
C SER A 408 10.86 62.04 11.74
N ALA A 409 11.19 62.66 10.61
CA ALA A 409 11.86 63.96 10.55
C ALA A 409 10.91 64.96 9.88
N ASN A 410 10.72 66.12 10.51
CA ASN A 410 9.85 67.17 9.97
C ASN A 410 10.70 68.38 9.55
N ASN A 411 10.75 68.65 8.24
CA ASN A 411 11.56 69.71 7.63
C ASN A 411 10.66 70.73 6.90
N GLY A 412 9.83 71.46 7.65
CA GLY A 412 9.00 72.55 7.10
C GLY A 412 9.82 73.83 6.86
N ARG A 413 9.51 74.58 5.79
CA ARG A 413 10.24 75.81 5.38
C ARG A 413 10.27 76.94 6.43
N TYR A 414 9.47 76.86 7.49
CA TYR A 414 9.44 77.81 8.63
C TYR A 414 9.36 77.10 10.00
N SER A 415 9.79 75.83 10.09
CA SER A 415 9.76 75.05 11.34
C SER A 415 11.16 74.58 11.72
N THR A 416 11.48 74.57 13.01
CA THR A 416 12.74 74.00 13.52
C THR A 416 12.77 72.49 13.22
N PRO A 417 13.85 71.97 12.59
CA PRO A 417 13.97 70.55 12.32
C PRO A 417 13.84 69.76 13.62
N SER A 418 12.89 68.83 13.66
CA SER A 418 12.71 67.91 14.79
C SER A 418 12.72 66.48 14.27
N THR A 419 13.41 65.61 15.00
CA THR A 419 13.43 64.17 14.74
C THR A 419 12.84 63.48 15.96
N SER A 420 11.76 62.73 15.75
CA SER A 420 11.19 61.88 16.78
C SER A 420 11.47 60.42 16.47
N GLN A 421 11.87 59.69 17.50
CA GLN A 421 12.07 58.24 17.44
C GLN A 421 11.01 57.58 18.29
N SER A 422 10.29 56.63 17.72
CA SER A 422 9.35 55.79 18.47
C SER A 422 9.66 54.33 18.21
N THR A 423 9.54 53.52 19.27
CA THR A 423 9.72 52.07 19.22
C THR A 423 8.37 51.43 19.51
N SER A 424 7.91 50.55 18.63
CA SER A 424 6.69 49.76 18.82
C SER A 424 7.01 48.27 18.74
N LEU A 425 6.32 47.46 19.55
CA LEU A 425 6.42 46.01 19.47
C LEU A 425 5.37 45.49 18.50
N MET A 426 5.79 44.67 17.53
CA MET A 426 4.93 44.10 16.50
C MET A 426 5.11 42.57 16.45
N SER A 427 4.06 41.85 16.09
CA SER A 427 4.11 40.41 15.85
C SER A 427 4.57 40.12 14.42
N ARG A 428 5.50 39.19 14.24
CA ARG A 428 5.99 38.75 12.93
C ARG A 428 6.02 37.22 12.86
N PRO A 429 5.56 36.59 11.77
CA PRO A 429 5.81 35.17 11.51
C PRO A 429 7.29 34.80 11.62
N LEU A 430 7.60 33.61 12.12
CA LEU A 430 8.99 33.12 12.18
C LEU A 430 9.59 33.07 10.77
N LEU A 431 8.84 32.52 9.83
CA LEU A 431 9.04 32.72 8.40
C LEU A 431 7.72 33.17 7.79
N THR A 432 7.75 34.23 6.99
CA THR A 432 6.60 34.63 6.17
C THR A 432 6.34 33.57 5.08
N ILE A 433 5.16 33.62 4.47
CA ILE A 433 4.78 32.73 3.36
C ILE A 433 5.83 32.80 2.24
N ASP A 434 6.28 34.02 1.91
CA ASP A 434 7.30 34.25 0.88
C ASP A 434 8.67 33.68 1.29
N GLU A 435 9.06 33.81 2.57
CA GLU A 435 10.31 33.23 3.08
C GLU A 435 10.28 31.70 3.07
N VAL A 436 9.14 31.08 3.40
CA VAL A 436 8.98 29.62 3.29
C VAL A 436 9.10 29.18 1.84
N ARG A 437 8.49 29.92 0.89
CA ARG A 437 8.55 29.63 -0.54
C ARG A 437 9.97 29.69 -1.11
N LEU A 438 10.84 30.53 -0.55
CA LEU A 438 12.22 30.70 -1.01
C LEU A 438 13.17 29.60 -0.53
N ILE A 439 12.72 28.71 0.37
CA ILE A 439 13.49 27.53 0.75
C ILE A 439 13.67 26.67 -0.50
N SER A 440 14.93 26.38 -0.81
CA SER A 440 15.34 25.66 -2.00
C SER A 440 16.47 24.69 -1.67
N ARG A 441 16.68 23.73 -2.57
CA ARG A 441 17.78 22.77 -2.46
C ARG A 441 19.13 23.50 -2.32
N PRO A 442 20.07 22.96 -1.53
CA PRO A 442 20.04 21.67 -0.85
C PRO A 442 19.49 21.75 0.59
N TYR A 443 18.61 22.69 0.92
CA TYR A 443 18.08 22.84 2.28
C TYR A 443 16.65 22.34 2.39
N SER A 444 16.30 21.84 3.58
CA SER A 444 14.95 21.45 3.97
C SER A 444 14.55 22.14 5.27
N LEU A 445 13.26 22.42 5.44
CA LEU A 445 12.70 22.89 6.70
C LEU A 445 12.09 21.71 7.44
N ILE A 446 12.60 21.48 8.65
CA ILE A 446 12.12 20.45 9.56
C ILE A 446 11.28 21.11 10.63
N THR A 447 10.05 20.63 10.80
CA THR A 447 9.19 21.01 11.92
C THR A 447 8.77 19.77 12.70
N SER A 448 8.68 19.90 14.03
CA SER A 448 8.20 18.85 14.93
C SER A 448 7.46 19.48 16.11
N ARG A 449 7.24 18.75 17.22
CA ARG A 449 6.80 19.35 18.48
C ARG A 449 7.85 20.27 19.12
N GLY A 450 9.12 20.11 18.76
CA GLY A 450 10.23 20.97 19.21
C GLY A 450 10.42 22.19 18.32
N HIS A 451 11.56 22.87 18.46
CA HIS A 451 11.85 24.04 17.64
C HIS A 451 12.10 23.64 16.17
N PRO A 452 11.63 24.44 15.19
CA PRO A 452 11.92 24.19 13.79
C PRO A 452 13.38 24.46 13.44
N ALA A 453 13.89 23.73 12.46
CA ALA A 453 15.27 23.79 11.98
C ALA A 453 15.33 23.78 10.45
N ILE A 454 16.34 24.47 9.89
CA ILE A 454 16.71 24.30 8.49
C ILE A 454 17.89 23.33 8.47
N MET A 455 17.75 22.23 7.74
CA MET A 455 18.75 21.18 7.64
C MET A 455 19.32 21.12 6.23
N TYR A 456 20.59 20.77 6.10
CA TYR A 456 21.21 20.46 4.82
C TYR A 456 20.76 19.05 4.38
N ALA A 457 20.15 18.95 3.21
CA ALA A 457 19.56 17.77 2.61
C ALA A 457 20.07 17.64 1.15
N PRO A 458 21.32 17.20 0.96
CA PRO A 458 21.94 17.13 -0.37
C PRO A 458 21.29 16.07 -1.25
N ASP A 459 21.62 16.11 -2.55
CA ASP A 459 21.25 15.02 -3.44
C ASP A 459 21.89 13.71 -2.99
N LEU A 460 21.23 12.58 -3.26
CA LEU A 460 21.78 11.25 -3.01
C LEU A 460 23.21 11.12 -3.55
N SER A 461 23.50 11.65 -4.74
CA SER A 461 24.82 11.53 -5.41
C SER A 461 25.99 12.07 -4.58
N GLU A 462 25.73 13.00 -3.67
CA GLU A 462 26.72 13.60 -2.79
C GLU A 462 26.91 12.80 -1.49
N THR A 463 26.16 11.71 -1.29
CA THR A 463 26.13 10.94 -0.04
C THR A 463 26.78 9.56 -0.16
N HIS A 464 27.25 9.01 0.96
CA HIS A 464 27.77 7.65 1.04
C HIS A 464 26.73 6.59 0.61
N PHE A 465 25.44 6.87 0.78
CA PHE A 465 24.38 5.96 0.33
C PHE A 465 24.37 5.73 -1.19
N ASN A 466 24.81 6.71 -2.00
CA ASN A 466 24.96 6.52 -3.45
C ASN A 466 25.92 5.36 -3.76
N GLN A 467 27.08 5.36 -3.11
CA GLN A 467 28.07 4.30 -3.26
C GLN A 467 27.56 2.98 -2.70
N MET A 468 26.89 2.99 -1.53
CA MET A 468 26.33 1.78 -0.92
C MET A 468 25.27 1.12 -1.79
N PHE A 469 24.49 1.90 -2.55
CA PHE A 469 23.49 1.37 -3.50
C PHE A 469 24.11 0.93 -4.84
N GLY A 470 25.41 1.19 -5.05
CA GLY A 470 26.12 0.93 -6.29
C GLY A 470 25.71 1.88 -7.42
N LEU A 471 25.30 3.09 -7.06
CA LEU A 471 24.89 4.14 -7.98
C LEU A 471 26.09 5.03 -8.37
N GLY A 472 25.91 5.75 -9.47
CA GLY A 472 26.91 6.62 -10.08
C GLY A 472 26.25 7.84 -10.70
N ASP A 473 26.74 8.25 -11.86
CA ASP A 473 26.12 9.30 -12.66
C ASP A 473 24.79 8.84 -13.29
N GLU A 474 24.09 9.74 -13.96
CA GLU A 474 22.78 9.47 -14.57
C GLU A 474 22.85 8.32 -15.60
N LYS A 475 23.87 8.31 -16.45
CA LYS A 475 24.07 7.27 -17.46
C LYS A 475 24.31 5.90 -16.84
N HIS A 476 25.17 5.83 -15.83
CA HIS A 476 25.39 4.62 -15.04
C HIS A 476 24.08 4.14 -14.42
N ASN A 477 23.34 5.02 -13.74
CA ASN A 477 22.08 4.67 -13.07
C ASN A 477 21.01 4.14 -14.03
N ILE A 478 20.92 4.69 -15.25
CA ILE A 478 20.04 4.16 -16.30
C ILE A 478 20.48 2.74 -16.70
N SER A 479 21.77 2.55 -16.98
CA SER A 479 22.33 1.25 -17.38
C SER A 479 22.17 0.18 -16.30
N ILE A 480 22.36 0.52 -15.03
CA ILE A 480 22.17 -0.47 -13.95
C ILE A 480 20.72 -0.87 -13.82
N ARG A 481 19.76 0.06 -14.00
CA ARG A 481 18.33 -0.25 -13.90
C ARG A 481 17.92 -1.22 -15.01
N GLU A 482 18.36 -0.96 -16.24
CA GLU A 482 18.13 -1.86 -17.36
C GLU A 482 18.74 -3.24 -17.09
N THR A 483 19.99 -3.28 -16.64
CA THR A 483 20.69 -4.53 -16.32
C THR A 483 19.98 -5.33 -15.22
N ARG A 484 19.60 -4.66 -14.13
CA ARG A 484 18.92 -5.30 -12.99
C ARG A 484 17.51 -5.76 -13.37
N GLU A 485 16.77 -4.97 -14.16
CA GLU A 485 15.45 -5.36 -14.67
C GLU A 485 15.51 -6.56 -15.63
N ASN A 486 16.54 -6.64 -16.47
CA ASN A 486 16.75 -7.77 -17.39
C ASN A 486 17.19 -9.06 -16.67
N ARG A 487 17.84 -8.96 -15.51
CA ARG A 487 18.23 -10.13 -14.69
C ARG A 487 17.07 -10.77 -13.94
N ARG A 488 15.95 -10.06 -13.76
CA ARG A 488 14.80 -10.58 -13.01
C ARG A 488 14.17 -11.76 -13.77
N PRO A 489 13.93 -12.91 -13.09
CA PRO A 489 13.29 -14.04 -13.73
C PRO A 489 11.88 -13.66 -14.19
N LYS A 490 11.56 -14.00 -15.44
CA LYS A 490 10.23 -13.79 -16.02
C LYS A 490 9.54 -15.13 -16.17
N ARG A 491 8.38 -15.29 -15.53
CA ARG A 491 7.52 -16.45 -15.74
C ARG A 491 6.93 -16.42 -17.15
N ASN A 492 6.86 -17.58 -17.78
CA ASN A 492 6.10 -17.77 -19.02
C ASN A 492 4.77 -18.40 -18.64
N VAL A 493 3.67 -17.68 -18.87
CA VAL A 493 2.32 -18.15 -18.52
C VAL A 493 1.38 -17.91 -19.69
N ASN A 494 0.72 -18.99 -20.08
CA ASN A 494 -0.32 -18.98 -21.08
C ASN A 494 -1.68 -19.25 -20.43
N ILE A 495 -2.77 -18.87 -21.11
CA ILE A 495 -4.13 -19.11 -20.59
C ILE A 495 -4.43 -20.61 -20.37
N LYS A 496 -3.76 -21.48 -21.13
CA LYS A 496 -3.88 -22.94 -21.02
C LYS A 496 -3.23 -23.50 -19.76
N ASP A 497 -2.33 -22.75 -19.13
CA ASP A 497 -1.62 -23.15 -17.92
C ASP A 497 -2.42 -22.83 -16.64
N MET A 498 -3.58 -22.16 -16.79
CA MET A 498 -4.46 -21.83 -15.67
C MET A 498 -5.16 -23.08 -15.15
N GLU A 499 -4.79 -23.52 -13.96
CA GLU A 499 -5.43 -24.66 -13.30
C GLU A 499 -6.76 -24.25 -12.68
N LEU A 500 -7.84 -24.71 -13.32
CA LEU A 500 -9.22 -24.40 -12.94
C LEU A 500 -9.89 -25.61 -12.27
N TRP A 501 -10.65 -25.36 -11.21
CA TRP A 501 -11.35 -26.36 -10.41
C TRP A 501 -12.32 -27.20 -11.25
N GLY A 502 -13.03 -26.56 -12.18
CA GLY A 502 -13.88 -27.26 -13.15
C GLY A 502 -15.16 -27.89 -12.57
N VAL A 503 -15.48 -27.64 -11.30
CA VAL A 503 -16.67 -28.21 -10.62
C VAL A 503 -17.98 -27.91 -11.33
N TRP A 504 -18.07 -26.77 -12.03
CA TRP A 504 -19.24 -26.39 -12.82
C TRP A 504 -19.55 -27.36 -13.94
N LYS A 505 -18.57 -28.11 -14.47
CA LYS A 505 -18.82 -29.12 -15.50
C LYS A 505 -19.79 -30.18 -14.98
N PHE A 506 -19.60 -30.62 -13.73
CA PHE A 506 -20.46 -31.58 -13.06
C PHE A 506 -21.87 -31.03 -12.83
N TYR A 507 -21.99 -29.85 -12.24
CA TYR A 507 -23.31 -29.27 -11.93
C TYR A 507 -24.07 -28.79 -13.16
N THR A 508 -23.36 -28.42 -14.23
CA THR A 508 -23.96 -28.15 -15.54
C THR A 508 -24.67 -29.40 -16.06
N VAL A 509 -24.03 -30.58 -15.98
CA VAL A 509 -24.67 -31.84 -16.36
C VAL A 509 -25.88 -32.15 -15.47
N ALA A 510 -25.78 -31.91 -14.17
CA ALA A 510 -26.90 -32.09 -13.25
C ALA A 510 -28.11 -31.18 -13.59
N CYS A 511 -27.88 -29.97 -14.11
CA CYS A 511 -28.96 -29.09 -14.59
C CYS A 511 -29.59 -29.57 -15.91
N LEU A 512 -28.82 -30.26 -16.76
CA LEU A 512 -29.29 -30.79 -18.04
C LEU A 512 -30.08 -32.11 -17.91
N GLN A 513 -29.88 -32.87 -16.82
CA GLN A 513 -30.60 -34.12 -16.62
C GLN A 513 -32.09 -33.89 -16.29
N PRO A 514 -33.00 -34.72 -16.85
CA PRO A 514 -34.41 -34.69 -16.49
C PRO A 514 -34.59 -35.05 -15.01
N SER A 515 -35.59 -34.45 -14.36
CA SER A 515 -35.85 -34.58 -12.92
C SER A 515 -36.09 -36.03 -12.42
N SER A 516 -36.19 -37.01 -13.32
CA SER A 516 -36.37 -38.44 -13.06
C SER A 516 -35.07 -39.25 -13.05
N ALA A 517 -33.91 -38.67 -13.39
CA ALA A 517 -32.63 -39.37 -13.39
C ALA A 517 -32.03 -39.48 -11.97
N ALA A 518 -31.41 -40.63 -11.66
CA ALA A 518 -30.73 -40.84 -10.38
C ALA A 518 -29.64 -39.77 -10.17
N PRO A 519 -29.55 -39.14 -8.99
CA PRO A 519 -28.59 -38.08 -8.75
C PRO A 519 -27.16 -38.62 -8.87
N ILE A 520 -26.36 -38.05 -9.79
CA ILE A 520 -24.94 -38.36 -9.89
C ILE A 520 -24.28 -38.02 -8.55
N ARG A 521 -23.69 -39.02 -7.88
CA ARG A 521 -23.23 -38.90 -6.49
C ARG A 521 -21.82 -38.31 -6.35
N ILE A 522 -21.00 -38.31 -7.40
CA ILE A 522 -19.58 -37.90 -7.38
C ILE A 522 -19.19 -37.28 -8.73
N PRO A 523 -18.26 -36.32 -8.81
CA PRO A 523 -17.70 -35.85 -10.09
C PRO A 523 -16.92 -36.95 -10.82
N ASP A 524 -17.61 -37.82 -11.54
CA ASP A 524 -17.00 -38.89 -12.35
C ASP A 524 -16.65 -38.43 -13.78
N GLU A 525 -15.71 -39.11 -14.42
CA GLU A 525 -15.27 -38.89 -15.82
C GLU A 525 -16.42 -38.81 -16.83
N GLU A 526 -17.54 -39.48 -16.53
CA GLU A 526 -18.73 -39.52 -17.35
C GLU A 526 -19.42 -38.15 -17.46
N ALA A 527 -19.45 -37.36 -16.37
CA ALA A 527 -19.97 -35.99 -16.39
C ALA A 527 -19.06 -35.06 -17.22
N LEU A 528 -17.74 -35.26 -17.15
CA LEU A 528 -16.77 -34.52 -17.97
C LEU A 528 -16.88 -34.87 -19.46
N ARG A 529 -17.22 -36.12 -19.80
CA ARG A 529 -17.47 -36.57 -21.16
C ARG A 529 -18.77 -36.01 -21.73
N PHE A 530 -19.84 -35.96 -20.93
CA PHE A 530 -21.11 -35.36 -21.33
C PHE A 530 -20.99 -33.85 -21.55
N HIS A 531 -20.25 -33.15 -20.67
CA HIS A 531 -19.97 -31.72 -20.84
C HIS A 531 -19.19 -31.40 -22.12
N ARG A 532 -18.19 -32.23 -22.48
CA ARG A 532 -17.46 -32.10 -23.75
C ARG A 532 -18.38 -32.23 -24.97
N LYS A 533 -19.24 -33.25 -25.00
CA LYS A 533 -20.25 -33.42 -26.06
C LYS A 533 -21.23 -32.24 -26.17
N TYR A 534 -21.63 -31.66 -25.03
CA TYR A 534 -22.53 -30.50 -25.03
C TYR A 534 -21.86 -29.24 -25.60
N GLN A 535 -20.57 -29.00 -25.30
CA GLN A 535 -19.83 -27.89 -25.91
C GLN A 535 -19.61 -28.08 -27.42
N GLU A 536 -19.34 -29.31 -27.87
CA GLU A 536 -19.23 -29.65 -29.30
C GLU A 536 -20.55 -29.41 -30.06
N GLY A 537 -21.69 -29.68 -29.43
CA GLY A 537 -23.03 -29.41 -30.01
C GLY A 537 -23.36 -27.92 -30.16
N PHE A 538 -22.72 -27.04 -29.38
CA PHE A 538 -22.87 -25.59 -29.51
C PHE A 538 -22.03 -25.02 -30.67
N THR A 539 -20.87 -25.61 -30.96
CA THR A 539 -20.06 -25.24 -32.14
C THR A 539 -20.70 -25.67 -33.46
N SER A 540 -21.46 -26.77 -33.48
CA SER A 540 -22.16 -27.23 -34.69
C SER A 540 -23.45 -26.46 -35.02
N HIS A 541 -23.96 -25.63 -34.12
CA HIS A 541 -25.18 -24.83 -34.32
C HIS A 541 -24.90 -23.35 -34.64
N GLN A 542 -23.64 -22.90 -34.67
CA GLN A 542 -23.29 -21.55 -35.15
C GLN A 542 -22.85 -21.51 -36.62
N ASP A 543 -22.59 -22.65 -37.25
CA ASP A 543 -22.21 -22.73 -38.68
C ASP A 543 -23.41 -23.08 -39.60
N GLY A 544 -24.64 -22.97 -39.09
CA GLY A 544 -25.84 -23.33 -39.83
C GLY A 544 -27.09 -22.63 -39.33
N GLU A 545 -27.12 -21.31 -39.42
CA GLU A 545 -28.33 -20.49 -39.60
C GLU A 545 -27.98 -19.18 -40.32
#